data_AF-A0A2J8W5V3-F1
#
_entry.id   AF-A0A2J8W5V3-F1
#
_cell.length_a   1.000
_cell.length_b   1.000
_cell.length_c   1.000
_cell.angle_alpha   90.00
_cell.angle_beta   90.00
_cell.angle_gamma   90.00
#
_symmetry.space_group_name_H-M   'P 1'
#
loop_
_entity.id
_entity.type
_entity.pdbx_description
1 polymer ?
#
loop_
_entity_poly.entity_id
_entity_poly.type
_entity_poly.pdbx_seq_one_letter_code
_entity_poly.pdbx_strand_id
1 'polypeptide(L)'
;MQAGKPILYSYFRSSCSWRVRIALALKGIDYETVPINLIKDGGQQFSKDFQALNPMKQLAIIEYLEETRPTPRLLPQDPKKRASVRMISDLIAGGIQPLQNLSVLKQVGEEIQLTWAQNAITSGFNALEQILQSTAGIYCVGDEVTMADLCLVPQVANAERFKVDLTPYPTISSVNKRLLVLEAFQVSHPCRQPDTPTELRA
;
A
#
# COMPACT_ATOMS: atom_id res chain seq x y z
N MET A 1 -24.55 -19.05 -13.52
CA MET A 1 -23.11 -18.97 -13.83
C MET A 1 -22.37 -18.94 -12.51
N GLN A 2 -21.44 -19.88 -12.27
CA GLN A 2 -20.48 -19.69 -11.18
C GLN A 2 -19.66 -18.44 -11.52
N ALA A 3 -19.69 -17.44 -10.65
CA ALA A 3 -18.82 -16.28 -10.81
C ALA A 3 -17.37 -16.77 -10.74
N GLY A 4 -16.54 -16.39 -11.72
CA GLY A 4 -15.11 -16.70 -11.72
C GLY A 4 -14.38 -16.03 -10.56
N LYS A 5 -13.12 -16.41 -10.32
CA LYS A 5 -12.28 -15.77 -9.30
C LYS A 5 -12.13 -14.26 -9.59
N PRO A 6 -12.07 -13.40 -8.57
CA PRO A 6 -11.67 -12.00 -8.74
C PRO A 6 -10.31 -11.90 -9.45
N ILE A 7 -10.16 -10.90 -10.32
CA ILE A 7 -8.92 -10.64 -11.05
C ILE A 7 -8.30 -9.35 -10.52
N LEU A 8 -7.06 -9.42 -10.05
CA LEU A 8 -6.27 -8.26 -9.63
C LEU A 8 -5.19 -7.96 -10.67
N TYR A 9 -5.31 -6.80 -11.32
CA TYR A 9 -4.24 -6.22 -12.11
C TYR A 9 -3.21 -5.57 -11.19
N SER A 10 -1.99 -6.09 -11.17
CA SER A 10 -1.00 -5.76 -10.14
C SER A 10 0.41 -5.65 -10.72
N TYR A 11 1.27 -4.91 -10.03
CA TYR A 11 2.71 -4.94 -10.22
C TYR A 11 3.38 -5.31 -8.90
N PHE A 12 4.35 -6.23 -8.89
CA PHE A 12 4.94 -6.76 -7.66
C PHE A 12 5.41 -5.65 -6.71
N ARG A 13 6.08 -4.63 -7.28
CA ARG A 13 6.69 -3.50 -6.55
C ARG A 13 5.80 -2.27 -6.40
N SER A 14 4.53 -2.36 -6.80
CA SER A 14 3.55 -1.29 -6.60
C SER A 14 3.03 -1.31 -5.17
N SER A 15 3.27 -0.23 -4.42
CA SER A 15 2.76 -0.09 -3.06
C SER A 15 1.23 -0.10 -3.02
N CYS A 16 0.57 0.53 -3.99
CA CYS A 16 -0.89 0.53 -4.09
C CYS A 16 -1.46 -0.87 -4.33
N SER A 17 -0.81 -1.67 -5.18
CA SER A 17 -1.22 -3.06 -5.44
C SER A 17 -1.03 -3.91 -4.19
N TRP A 18 0.07 -3.71 -3.46
CA TRP A 18 0.33 -4.47 -2.24
C TRP A 18 -0.75 -4.25 -1.17
N ARG A 19 -1.28 -3.02 -1.01
CA ARG A 19 -2.43 -2.75 -0.11
C ARG A 19 -3.60 -3.69 -0.38
N VAL A 20 -3.97 -3.85 -1.64
CA VAL A 20 -5.09 -4.71 -2.07
C VAL A 20 -4.76 -6.19 -1.88
N ARG A 21 -3.52 -6.61 -2.18
CA ARG A 21 -3.09 -8.00 -1.92
C ARG A 21 -3.17 -8.36 -0.44
N ILE A 22 -2.78 -7.45 0.46
CA ILE A 22 -2.93 -7.66 1.91
C ILE A 22 -4.41 -7.77 2.27
N ALA A 23 -5.27 -6.88 1.76
CA ALA A 23 -6.71 -6.93 2.01
C ALA A 23 -7.33 -8.27 1.58
N LEU A 24 -7.02 -8.73 0.36
CA LEU A 24 -7.51 -10.00 -0.17
C LEU A 24 -7.04 -11.19 0.69
N ALA A 25 -5.77 -11.19 1.11
CA ALA A 25 -5.22 -12.22 1.99
C ALA A 25 -5.91 -12.22 3.36
N LEU A 26 -6.10 -11.06 4.00
CA LEU A 26 -6.81 -10.95 5.29
C LEU A 26 -8.26 -11.41 5.19
N LYS A 27 -8.93 -11.13 4.07
CA LYS A 27 -10.32 -11.55 3.82
C LYS A 27 -10.45 -13.01 3.37
N GLY A 28 -9.34 -13.73 3.19
CA GLY A 28 -9.37 -15.11 2.68
C GLY A 28 -9.95 -15.23 1.27
N ILE A 29 -9.80 -14.19 0.44
CA ILE A 29 -10.34 -14.16 -0.92
C ILE A 29 -9.28 -14.70 -1.88
N ASP A 30 -9.55 -15.87 -2.46
CA ASP A 30 -8.74 -16.40 -3.56
C ASP A 30 -8.96 -15.57 -4.84
N TYR A 31 -7.88 -15.21 -5.53
CA TYR A 31 -7.91 -14.30 -6.66
C TYR A 31 -6.81 -14.64 -7.68
N GLU A 32 -7.02 -14.23 -8.92
CA GLU A 32 -6.03 -14.34 -9.98
C GLU A 32 -5.28 -13.02 -10.16
N THR A 33 -3.96 -13.09 -10.37
CA THR A 33 -3.14 -11.91 -10.64
C THR A 33 -2.85 -11.80 -12.13
N VAL A 34 -3.14 -10.64 -12.72
CA VAL A 34 -2.66 -10.27 -14.05
C VAL A 34 -1.56 -9.23 -13.90
N PRO A 35 -0.29 -9.58 -14.15
CA PRO A 35 0.82 -8.64 -14.03
C PRO A 35 0.76 -7.49 -15.03
N ILE A 36 0.97 -6.27 -14.55
CA ILE A 36 1.12 -5.07 -15.36
C ILE A 36 2.49 -4.45 -15.05
N ASN A 37 3.46 -4.64 -15.94
CA ASN A 37 4.81 -4.11 -15.77
C ASN A 37 4.81 -2.59 -15.95
N LEU A 38 5.14 -1.86 -14.89
CA LEU A 38 5.06 -0.40 -14.88
C LEU A 38 6.27 0.32 -15.50
N ILE A 39 7.33 -0.42 -15.81
CA ILE A 39 8.63 0.13 -16.22
C ILE A 39 8.98 -0.26 -17.66
N LYS A 40 8.82 -1.55 -17.99
CA LYS A 40 9.21 -2.12 -19.30
C LYS A 40 8.44 -1.42 -20.43
N ASP A 41 9.16 -1.10 -21.51
CA ASP A 41 8.62 -0.49 -22.74
C ASP A 41 7.80 0.79 -22.51
N GLY A 42 8.20 1.59 -21.51
CA GLY A 42 7.50 2.83 -21.12
C GLY A 42 6.34 2.62 -20.13
N GLY A 43 5.92 1.37 -19.92
CA GLY A 43 4.91 0.95 -18.94
C GLY A 43 3.61 0.46 -19.57
N GLN A 44 3.22 -0.78 -19.25
CA GLN A 44 2.00 -1.42 -19.76
C GLN A 44 0.71 -0.73 -19.31
N GLN A 45 0.77 0.06 -18.24
CA GLN A 45 -0.33 0.92 -17.77
C GLN A 45 -0.72 2.02 -18.76
N PHE A 46 0.10 2.28 -19.78
CA PHE A 46 -0.20 3.23 -20.84
C PHE A 46 -0.70 2.56 -22.13
N SER A 47 -0.81 1.23 -22.16
CA SER A 47 -1.46 0.53 -23.27
C SER A 47 -2.93 0.95 -23.39
N LYS A 48 -3.45 0.93 -24.62
CA LYS A 48 -4.87 1.26 -24.89
C LYS A 48 -5.81 0.35 -24.08
N ASP A 49 -5.46 -0.94 -24.01
CA ASP A 49 -6.25 -1.96 -23.30
C ASP A 49 -6.35 -1.65 -21.80
N PHE A 50 -5.23 -1.29 -21.16
CA PHE A 50 -5.24 -0.99 -19.73
C PHE A 50 -5.89 0.37 -19.41
N GLN A 51 -5.72 1.37 -20.28
CA GLN A 51 -6.37 2.66 -20.10
C GLN A 51 -7.91 2.56 -20.19
N ALA A 52 -8.44 1.70 -21.06
CA ALA A 52 -9.87 1.43 -21.14
C ALA A 52 -10.40 0.76 -19.87
N LEU A 53 -9.59 -0.07 -19.21
CA LEU A 53 -9.96 -0.80 -18.00
C LEU A 53 -9.95 0.05 -16.73
N ASN A 54 -8.92 0.89 -16.53
CA ASN A 54 -8.78 1.70 -15.33
C ASN A 54 -8.45 3.17 -15.63
N PRO A 55 -9.43 3.97 -16.04
CA PRO A 55 -9.23 5.39 -16.33
C PRO A 55 -8.80 6.21 -15.11
N MET A 56 -9.28 5.83 -13.91
CA MET A 56 -9.15 6.64 -12.68
C MET A 56 -7.94 6.31 -11.81
N LYS A 57 -7.27 5.15 -11.98
CA LYS A 57 -6.06 4.74 -11.24
C LYS A 57 -6.17 4.79 -9.69
N GLN A 58 -7.36 4.56 -9.10
CA GLN A 58 -7.63 4.83 -7.66
C GLN A 58 -8.13 3.63 -6.81
N LEU A 59 -8.23 3.86 -5.49
CA LEU A 59 -8.15 2.93 -4.34
C LEU A 59 -9.50 2.49 -3.71
N ALA A 60 -10.65 2.64 -4.38
CA ALA A 60 -11.96 2.30 -3.82
C ALA A 60 -12.17 0.80 -3.47
N ILE A 61 -11.19 -0.06 -3.79
CA ILE A 61 -11.28 -1.52 -3.66
C ILE A 61 -11.39 -1.96 -2.20
N ILE A 62 -10.60 -1.40 -1.28
CA ILE A 62 -10.53 -1.93 0.11
C ILE A 62 -11.84 -1.68 0.86
N GLU A 63 -12.45 -0.50 0.69
CA GLU A 63 -13.77 -0.20 1.26
C GLU A 63 -14.86 -1.11 0.64
N TYR A 64 -14.83 -1.35 -0.68
CA TYR A 64 -15.74 -2.32 -1.31
C TYR A 64 -15.57 -3.73 -0.74
N LEU A 65 -14.33 -4.19 -0.51
CA LEU A 65 -14.06 -5.48 0.12
C LEU A 65 -14.55 -5.51 1.58
N GLU A 66 -14.40 -4.41 2.32
CA GLU A 66 -14.91 -4.30 3.68
C GLU A 66 -16.44 -4.40 3.73
N GLU A 67 -17.14 -3.68 2.85
CA GLU A 67 -18.60 -3.66 2.79
C GLU A 67 -19.18 -5.02 2.36
N THR A 68 -18.51 -5.71 1.44
CA THR A 68 -19.04 -6.95 0.85
C THR A 68 -18.52 -8.23 1.51
N ARG A 69 -17.40 -8.17 2.24
CA ARG A 69 -16.83 -9.27 3.03
C ARG A 69 -16.46 -8.73 4.42
N PRO A 70 -17.41 -8.58 5.35
CA PRO A 70 -17.19 -7.82 6.59
C PRO A 70 -16.18 -8.41 7.58
N THR A 71 -15.80 -9.69 7.46
CA THR A 71 -14.94 -10.39 8.44
C THR A 71 -13.71 -10.99 7.75
N PRO A 72 -12.51 -10.86 8.36
CA PRO A 72 -12.17 -9.98 9.49
C PRO A 72 -12.29 -8.51 9.11
N ARG A 73 -12.67 -7.64 10.05
CA ARG A 73 -12.90 -6.21 9.77
C ARG A 73 -11.59 -5.48 9.47
N LEU A 74 -11.60 -4.58 8.48
CA LEU A 74 -10.50 -3.66 8.19
C LEU A 74 -10.80 -2.25 8.70
N LEU A 75 -12.04 -2.00 9.13
CA LEU A 75 -12.44 -0.78 9.82
C LEU A 75 -13.13 -1.12 11.14
N PRO A 76 -12.84 -0.37 12.22
CA PRO A 76 -13.54 -0.55 13.49
C PRO A 76 -15.03 -0.19 13.35
N GLN A 77 -15.84 -0.58 14.33
CA GLN A 77 -17.25 -0.19 14.38
C GLN A 77 -17.45 1.25 14.86
N ASP A 78 -16.64 1.69 15.84
CA ASP A 78 -16.71 3.05 16.39
C ASP A 78 -16.38 4.10 15.31
N PRO A 79 -17.31 5.01 14.96
CA PRO A 79 -17.09 6.07 13.98
C PRO A 79 -15.86 6.94 14.26
N LYS A 80 -15.51 7.19 15.53
CA LYS A 80 -14.33 8.00 15.87
C LYS A 80 -13.05 7.27 15.48
N LYS A 81 -12.94 5.99 15.81
CA LYS A 81 -11.80 5.16 15.39
C LYS A 81 -11.78 4.97 13.86
N ARG A 82 -12.95 4.83 13.22
CA ARG A 82 -13.05 4.76 11.74
C ARG A 82 -12.48 6.01 11.08
N ALA A 83 -12.75 7.19 11.66
CA ALA A 83 -12.19 8.45 11.18
C ALA A 83 -10.66 8.47 11.30
N SER A 84 -10.08 8.00 12.41
CA SER A 84 -8.62 7.86 12.57
C SER A 84 -8.01 6.93 11.52
N VAL A 85 -8.63 5.78 11.27
CA VAL A 85 -8.14 4.82 10.25
C VAL A 85 -8.14 5.47 8.87
N ARG A 86 -9.22 6.15 8.48
CA ARG A 86 -9.29 6.84 7.18
C ARG A 86 -8.31 7.99 7.08
N MET A 87 -8.19 8.81 8.12
CA MET A 87 -7.23 9.92 8.16
C MET A 87 -5.80 9.43 7.92
N ILE A 88 -5.37 8.36 8.57
CA ILE A 88 -4.03 7.77 8.34
C ILE A 88 -3.92 7.19 6.93
N SER A 89 -4.95 6.47 6.49
CA SER A 89 -4.99 5.87 5.15
C SER A 89 -4.87 6.94 4.06
N ASP A 90 -5.60 8.05 4.17
CA ASP A 90 -5.64 9.16 3.23
C ASP A 90 -4.36 9.99 3.28
N LEU A 91 -3.78 10.21 4.46
CA LEU A 91 -2.46 10.82 4.60
C LEU A 91 -1.44 10.05 3.75
N ILE A 92 -1.41 8.72 3.86
CA ILE A 92 -0.46 7.90 3.11
C ILE A 92 -0.85 7.83 1.62
N ALA A 93 -2.10 7.54 1.32
CA ALA A 93 -2.59 7.23 -0.02
C ALA A 93 -2.76 8.46 -0.91
N GLY A 94 -3.10 9.60 -0.33
CA GLY A 94 -3.30 10.88 -1.02
C GLY A 94 -2.19 11.89 -0.73
N GLY A 95 -1.67 11.93 0.49
CA GLY A 95 -0.67 12.92 0.91
C GLY A 95 0.79 12.55 0.66
N ILE A 96 1.13 11.25 0.59
CA ILE A 96 2.53 10.79 0.40
C ILE A 96 2.70 10.07 -0.94
N GLN A 97 1.94 8.99 -1.15
CA GLN A 97 2.15 8.07 -2.27
C GLN A 97 2.07 8.79 -3.65
N PRO A 98 1.13 9.70 -3.92
CA PRO A 98 1.05 10.32 -5.23
C PRO A 98 2.29 11.15 -5.59
N LEU A 99 2.90 11.81 -4.60
CA LEU A 99 4.07 12.68 -4.79
C LEU A 99 5.34 11.90 -5.15
N GLN A 100 5.46 10.66 -4.71
CA GLN A 100 6.57 9.75 -5.02
C GLN A 100 6.21 8.67 -6.05
N ASN A 101 5.09 8.83 -6.76
CA ASN A 101 4.67 7.90 -7.81
C ASN A 101 5.62 7.96 -9.01
N LEU A 102 5.84 6.82 -9.69
CA LEU A 102 6.69 6.71 -10.87
C LEU A 102 6.39 7.78 -11.94
N SER A 103 5.11 8.09 -12.21
CA SER A 103 4.79 9.11 -13.23
C SER A 103 5.20 10.52 -12.81
N VAL A 104 5.11 10.84 -11.51
CA VAL A 104 5.54 12.14 -10.98
C VAL A 104 7.07 12.21 -10.95
N LEU A 105 7.74 11.17 -10.47
CA LEU A 105 9.20 11.12 -10.45
C LEU A 105 9.83 11.25 -11.84
N LYS A 106 9.21 10.65 -12.87
CA LYS A 106 9.61 10.85 -14.27
C LYS A 106 9.50 12.30 -14.73
N GLN A 107 8.51 13.06 -14.26
CA GLN A 107 8.35 14.48 -14.60
C GLN A 107 9.31 15.38 -13.82
N VAL A 108 9.60 15.02 -12.57
CA VAL A 108 10.55 15.71 -11.69
C VAL A 108 11.99 15.60 -12.22
N GLY A 109 12.33 14.53 -12.92
CA GLY A 109 13.62 14.33 -13.57
C GLY A 109 14.64 13.59 -12.70
N GLU A 110 15.57 12.89 -13.35
CA GLU A 110 16.46 11.92 -12.69
C GLU A 110 17.37 12.55 -11.62
N GLU A 111 17.79 13.80 -11.82
CA GLU A 111 18.72 14.50 -10.92
C GLU A 111 18.12 14.74 -9.53
N ILE A 112 16.82 15.02 -9.45
CA ILE A 112 16.16 15.42 -8.20
C ILE A 112 15.08 14.45 -7.72
N GLN A 113 14.72 13.43 -8.51
CA GLN A 113 13.66 12.47 -8.13
C GLN A 113 13.89 11.77 -6.79
N LEU A 114 15.14 11.47 -6.44
CA LEU A 114 15.46 10.81 -5.17
C LEU A 114 15.18 11.74 -4.00
N THR A 115 15.73 12.95 -4.02
CA THR A 115 15.52 13.97 -2.98
C THR A 115 14.05 14.37 -2.90
N TRP A 116 13.36 14.46 -4.03
CA TRP A 116 11.92 14.71 -4.07
C TRP A 116 11.12 13.62 -3.35
N ALA A 117 11.37 12.35 -3.68
CA ALA A 117 10.71 11.22 -3.04
C ALA A 117 11.00 11.18 -1.53
N GLN A 118 12.26 11.40 -1.14
CA GLN A 118 12.68 11.48 0.26
C GLN A 118 11.94 12.58 1.00
N ASN A 119 11.87 13.81 0.45
CA ASN A 119 11.20 14.94 1.08
C ASN A 119 9.69 14.71 1.24
N ALA A 120 9.03 14.14 0.22
CA ALA A 120 7.62 13.79 0.31
C ALA A 120 7.35 12.76 1.42
N ILE A 121 8.23 11.75 1.52
CA ILE A 121 8.10 10.69 2.53
C ILE A 121 8.41 11.21 3.93
N THR A 122 9.51 11.93 4.14
CA THR A 122 9.90 12.47 5.45
C THR A 122 8.87 13.46 5.96
N SER A 123 8.37 14.36 5.11
CA SER A 123 7.30 15.30 5.47
C SER A 123 6.05 14.56 5.94
N GLY A 124 5.61 13.55 5.19
CA GLY A 124 4.46 12.74 5.56
C GLY A 124 4.67 11.88 6.82
N PHE A 125 5.85 11.29 6.98
CA PHE A 125 6.19 10.47 8.14
C PHE A 125 6.36 11.30 9.41
N ASN A 126 6.84 12.56 9.31
CA ASN A 126 6.86 13.48 10.44
C ASN A 126 5.44 13.72 11.00
N ALA A 127 4.45 13.89 10.13
CA ALA A 127 3.05 14.05 10.55
C ALA A 127 2.45 12.72 11.05
N LEU A 128 2.69 11.62 10.33
CA LEU A 128 2.16 10.31 10.68
C LEU A 128 2.67 9.82 12.03
N GLU A 129 3.97 9.95 12.32
CA GLU A 129 4.56 9.54 13.60
C GLU A 129 3.91 10.28 14.79
N GLN A 130 3.61 11.58 14.62
CA GLN A 130 2.89 12.37 15.64
C GLN A 130 1.45 11.89 15.83
N ILE A 131 0.73 11.62 14.73
CA ILE A 131 -0.64 11.08 14.79
C ILE A 131 -0.66 9.73 15.53
N LEU A 132 0.31 8.87 15.25
CA LEU A 132 0.41 7.54 15.85
C LEU A 132 0.65 7.59 17.37
N GLN A 133 1.26 8.65 17.91
CA GLN A 133 1.39 8.81 19.38
C GLN A 133 0.03 8.81 20.10
N SER A 134 -1.03 9.24 19.42
CA SER A 134 -2.38 9.34 19.99
C SER A 134 -3.34 8.22 19.59
N THR A 135 -3.00 7.45 18.55
CA THR A 135 -3.91 6.50 17.92
C THR A 135 -3.42 5.05 18.00
N ALA A 136 -2.10 4.84 18.02
CA ALA A 136 -1.53 3.52 17.96
C ALA A 136 -1.66 2.76 19.29
N GLY A 137 -1.94 1.46 19.18
CA GLY A 137 -1.77 0.48 20.25
C GLY A 137 -0.78 -0.58 19.79
N ILE A 138 -1.25 -1.81 19.57
CA ILE A 138 -0.48 -2.83 18.85
C ILE A 138 -0.25 -2.43 17.37
N TYR A 139 -1.22 -1.77 16.75
CA TYR A 139 -1.20 -1.37 15.33
C TYR A 139 -1.46 0.13 15.18
N CYS A 140 -1.67 0.62 13.95
CA CYS A 140 -1.87 2.05 13.69
C CYS A 140 -3.05 2.65 14.47
N VAL A 141 -4.13 1.89 14.69
CA VAL A 141 -5.30 2.35 15.44
C VAL A 141 -5.73 1.26 16.42
N GLY A 142 -5.32 1.39 17.68
CA GLY A 142 -5.56 0.38 18.71
C GLY A 142 -4.85 -0.95 18.43
N ASP A 143 -5.52 -2.06 18.73
CA ASP A 143 -4.88 -3.38 18.85
C ASP A 143 -5.26 -4.38 17.76
N GLU A 144 -6.05 -3.95 16.77
CA GLU A 144 -6.45 -4.77 15.62
C GLU A 144 -5.91 -4.19 14.32
N VAL A 145 -5.63 -5.06 13.34
CA VAL A 145 -5.18 -4.62 12.00
C VAL A 145 -6.32 -3.90 11.30
N THR A 146 -6.02 -2.74 10.72
CA THR A 146 -6.97 -1.87 10.01
C THR A 146 -6.43 -1.44 8.65
N MET A 147 -7.26 -0.80 7.82
CA MET A 147 -6.86 -0.23 6.54
C MET A 147 -5.64 0.72 6.64
N ALA A 148 -5.42 1.38 7.79
CA ALA A 148 -4.23 2.20 8.02
C ALA A 148 -2.94 1.39 7.93
N ASP A 149 -2.95 0.18 8.50
CA ASP A 149 -1.81 -0.75 8.50
C ASP A 149 -1.51 -1.30 7.11
N LEU A 150 -2.58 -1.57 6.34
CA LEU A 150 -2.48 -1.99 4.94
C LEU A 150 -1.81 -0.91 4.10
N CYS A 151 -2.01 0.37 4.44
CA CYS A 151 -1.35 1.51 3.80
C CYS A 151 0.09 1.72 4.31
N LEU A 152 0.33 1.51 5.61
CA LEU A 152 1.62 1.75 6.25
C LEU A 152 2.73 0.86 5.67
N VAL A 153 2.56 -0.46 5.67
CA VAL A 153 3.64 -1.40 5.31
C VAL A 153 4.18 -1.15 3.89
N PRO A 154 3.33 -1.02 2.85
CA PRO A 154 3.82 -0.72 1.51
C PRO A 154 4.48 0.66 1.39
N GLN A 155 4.11 1.61 2.25
CA GLN A 155 4.72 2.94 2.25
C GLN A 155 6.08 2.94 2.97
N VAL A 156 6.24 2.17 4.05
CA VAL A 156 7.54 1.96 4.70
C VAL A 156 8.51 1.27 3.73
N ALA A 157 8.07 0.26 2.98
CA ALA A 157 8.91 -0.36 1.96
C ALA A 157 9.34 0.62 0.84
N ASN A 158 8.49 1.58 0.47
CA ASN A 158 8.90 2.66 -0.42
C ASN A 158 9.94 3.58 0.23
N ALA A 159 9.77 3.92 1.52
CA ALA A 159 10.74 4.71 2.28
C ALA A 159 12.12 4.05 2.30
N GLU A 160 12.18 2.76 2.60
CA GLU A 160 13.41 1.96 2.56
C GLU A 160 14.02 1.93 1.15
N ARG A 161 13.20 1.74 0.10
CA ARG A 161 13.66 1.79 -1.29
C ARG A 161 14.32 3.13 -1.64
N PHE A 162 13.78 4.23 -1.13
CA PHE A 162 14.34 5.58 -1.32
C PHE A 162 15.38 5.97 -0.26
N LYS A 163 15.86 5.01 0.54
CA LYS A 163 16.90 5.20 1.55
C LYS A 163 16.56 6.30 2.57
N VAL A 164 15.27 6.44 2.90
CA VAL A 164 14.83 7.35 3.97
C VAL A 164 15.28 6.75 5.31
N ASP A 165 15.87 7.59 6.17
CA ASP A 165 16.19 7.21 7.53
C ASP A 165 14.91 7.06 8.36
N LEU A 166 14.71 5.88 8.95
CA LEU A 166 13.56 5.58 9.79
C LEU A 166 13.83 5.74 11.29
N THR A 167 15.06 6.09 11.69
CA THR A 167 15.41 6.30 13.11
C THR A 167 14.53 7.37 13.79
N PRO A 168 14.08 8.45 13.13
CA PRO A 168 13.19 9.43 13.78
C PRO A 168 11.75 8.93 13.96
N TYR A 169 11.41 7.75 13.44
CA TYR A 169 10.03 7.22 13.38
C TYR A 169 9.89 5.88 14.13
N PRO A 170 10.10 5.86 15.46
CA PRO A 170 10.10 4.62 16.24
C PRO A 170 8.74 3.90 16.25
N THR A 171 7.62 4.63 16.24
CA THR A 171 6.28 4.05 16.27
C THR A 171 5.92 3.43 14.94
N ILE A 172 6.14 4.16 13.83
CA ILE A 172 6.04 3.61 12.46
C ILE A 172 6.87 2.34 12.34
N SER A 173 8.15 2.38 12.76
CA SER A 173 9.06 1.24 12.67
C SER A 173 8.59 0.04 13.52
N SER A 174 8.07 0.29 14.72
CA SER A 174 7.56 -0.75 15.62
C SER A 174 6.28 -1.39 15.09
N VAL A 175 5.32 -0.60 14.61
CA VAL A 175 4.09 -1.11 13.98
C VAL A 175 4.43 -1.92 12.72
N ASN A 176 5.31 -1.41 11.85
CA ASN A 176 5.72 -2.10 10.64
C ASN A 176 6.33 -3.48 10.93
N LYS A 177 7.24 -3.58 11.91
CA LYS A 177 7.85 -4.86 12.32
C LYS A 177 6.81 -5.88 12.78
N ARG A 178 5.82 -5.44 13.57
CA ARG A 178 4.71 -6.30 14.05
C ARG A 178 3.81 -6.76 12.91
N LEU A 179 3.57 -5.92 11.90
CA LEU A 179 2.75 -6.30 10.75
C LEU A 179 3.47 -7.28 9.82
N LEU A 180 4.78 -7.13 9.61
CA LEU A 180 5.56 -7.98 8.71
C LEU A 180 5.67 -9.45 9.16
N VAL A 181 5.42 -9.76 10.43
CA VAL A 181 5.38 -11.16 10.89
C VAL A 181 4.05 -11.85 10.63
N LEU A 182 2.99 -11.11 10.25
CA LEU A 182 1.68 -11.68 9.97
C LEU A 182 1.64 -12.31 8.58
N GLU A 183 1.07 -13.52 8.48
CA GLU A 183 1.03 -14.31 7.24
C GLU A 183 0.47 -13.51 6.05
N ALA A 184 -0.62 -12.75 6.25
CA ALA A 184 -1.24 -11.95 5.20
C ALA A 184 -0.29 -10.90 4.57
N PHE A 185 0.66 -10.37 5.35
CA PHE A 185 1.68 -9.43 4.85
C PHE A 185 2.86 -10.17 4.18
N GLN A 186 3.12 -11.42 4.56
CA GLN A 186 4.16 -12.26 3.96
C GLN A 186 3.73 -12.83 2.61
N VAL A 187 2.53 -13.42 2.50
CA VAL A 187 2.04 -13.99 1.23
C VAL A 187 1.80 -12.92 0.17
N SER A 188 1.49 -11.70 0.59
CA SER A 188 1.27 -10.55 -0.30
C SER A 188 2.57 -9.79 -0.65
N HIS A 189 3.70 -10.17 -0.05
CA HIS A 189 4.97 -9.45 -0.14
C HIS A 189 5.47 -9.33 -1.59
N PRO A 190 6.08 -8.20 -2.00
CA PRO A 190 6.62 -7.98 -3.35
C PRO A 190 7.60 -9.06 -3.83
N CYS A 191 8.29 -9.76 -2.92
CA CYS A 191 9.23 -10.83 -3.27
C CYS A 191 8.57 -12.19 -3.56
N ARG A 192 7.25 -12.32 -3.39
CA ARG A 192 6.50 -13.58 -3.55
C ARG A 192 5.39 -13.46 -4.59
N GLN A 193 5.53 -12.56 -5.56
CA GLN A 193 4.52 -12.32 -6.58
C GLN A 193 4.86 -13.04 -7.90
N PRO A 194 3.87 -13.37 -8.73
CA PRO A 194 4.13 -14.05 -10.01
C PRO A 194 5.12 -13.30 -10.91
N ASP A 195 5.09 -11.96 -10.86
CA ASP A 195 5.94 -11.06 -11.64
C ASP A 195 7.17 -10.55 -10.89
N THR A 196 7.49 -11.09 -9.71
CA THR A 196 8.76 -10.80 -9.03
C THR A 196 9.92 -11.33 -9.88
N PRO A 197 10.90 -10.47 -10.27
CA PRO A 197 12.13 -10.90 -10.91
C PRO A 197 12.87 -11.95 -10.07
N THR A 198 13.47 -12.95 -10.71
CA THR A 198 14.07 -14.11 -10.03
C THR A 198 15.10 -13.71 -8.96
N GLU A 199 15.89 -12.67 -9.22
CA GLU A 199 16.91 -12.13 -8.33
C GLU A 199 16.35 -11.40 -7.09
N LEU A 200 15.06 -11.09 -7.08
CA LEU A 200 14.36 -10.44 -5.97
C LEU A 200 13.42 -11.39 -5.22
N ARG A 201 13.37 -12.68 -5.59
CA ARG A 201 12.54 -13.68 -4.90
C ARG A 201 13.18 -14.09 -3.58
N ALA A 202 12.33 -14.28 -2.57
CA ALA A 202 12.71 -14.75 -1.24
C ALA A 202 12.34 -16.23 -1.06
#